data_AF-A0A534MFQ7-F1
#
_entry.id   AF-A0A534MFQ7-F1
#
_cell.length_a   1.000
_cell.length_b   1.000
_cell.length_c   1.000
_cell.angle_alpha   90.00
_cell.angle_beta   90.00
_cell.angle_gamma   90.00
#
_symmetry.space_group_name_H-M   'P 1'
#
loop_
_entity.id
_entity.type
_entity.pdbx_description
1 polymer ?
#
loop_
_entity_poly.entity_id
_entity_poly.type
_entity_poly.pdbx_seq_one_letter_code
_entity_poly.pdbx_strand_id
1 'polypeptide(L)'
;MRIRRGVCYLLENETSETAYRLFLRLLPEQEAGFCLSRMHPEKVRTRFGSANVRIGWLAEVPGEDHFSANAMASVAKAIQQFIQEHGSSGIVLIDGLEYVILHNGFQPTLLAFVEHLNEFTMGTQAIVLIAFRPQTLDPRELALLERNLQVLEGADVKSQLDVEELGEILGVDAPAEGTSTEKIEATKVLSPLPDMGGLQVERVRCPKCGTENDAEVAFCVYCGSLLPDRAGTPTAPTAPPAPRTSPALKPNPPVARAFPERRPDFVGLIGVAFFLLIVGIVFTLNTNLLNDLRFWSDLIVANGLFVRPPDGIIASGIIFFGLLGLSNFLTSGLRWTLDRSRFGALARVLAGVGFLSLAFLTWRYSLRAVSGSLVISVWTAILGTFLVIYIAVGLYWVRARRPAPTGARVPTSRP
;
A
#
# COMPACT_ATOMS: atom_id res chain seq x y z
N MET A 1 13.21 7.54 -26.34
CA MET A 1 12.00 7.60 -25.48
C MET A 1 11.65 9.05 -25.10
N ARG A 2 10.38 9.49 -25.14
CA ARG A 2 9.97 10.80 -24.57
C ARG A 2 9.26 10.58 -23.23
N ILE A 3 9.94 10.89 -22.13
CA ILE A 3 9.36 10.89 -20.77
C ILE A 3 8.74 12.26 -20.50
N ARG A 4 7.52 12.29 -19.98
CA ARG A 4 6.81 13.52 -19.64
C ARG A 4 6.91 13.81 -18.16
N ARG A 5 6.97 15.09 -17.83
CA ARG A 5 6.89 15.61 -16.46
C ARG A 5 5.46 15.51 -15.93
N GLY A 6 5.30 15.38 -14.61
CA GLY A 6 4.00 15.27 -13.95
C GLY A 6 3.31 13.92 -14.16
N VAL A 7 4.08 12.85 -14.39
CA VAL A 7 3.54 11.52 -14.71
C VAL A 7 4.19 10.45 -13.82
N CYS A 8 3.36 9.52 -13.35
CA CYS A 8 3.78 8.28 -12.73
C CYS A 8 3.85 7.16 -13.78
N TYR A 9 5.00 6.53 -13.89
CA TYR A 9 5.27 5.42 -14.81
C TYR A 9 5.37 4.09 -14.06
N LEU A 10 4.71 3.08 -14.59
CA LEU A 10 4.88 1.69 -14.16
C LEU A 10 5.88 1.02 -15.10
N LEU A 11 7.06 0.65 -14.59
CA LEU A 11 8.04 -0.10 -15.36
C LEU A 11 7.87 -1.59 -15.10
N GLU A 12 7.38 -2.29 -16.11
CA GLU A 12 7.13 -3.72 -16.06
C GLU A 12 8.35 -4.48 -16.54
N ASN A 13 9.03 -5.16 -15.63
CA ASN A 13 10.22 -5.91 -15.97
C ASN A 13 10.46 -7.07 -15.02
N GLU A 14 11.23 -8.07 -15.45
CA GLU A 14 11.61 -9.20 -14.58
C GLU A 14 12.54 -8.76 -13.45
N THR A 15 13.36 -7.74 -13.69
CA THR A 15 14.29 -7.17 -12.72
C THR A 15 14.19 -5.65 -12.69
N SER A 16 14.45 -5.07 -11.53
CA SER A 16 14.42 -3.62 -11.35
C SER A 16 15.60 -2.90 -12.04
N GLU A 17 16.53 -3.62 -12.67
CA GLU A 17 17.77 -3.09 -13.23
C GLU A 17 17.56 -1.96 -14.25
N THR A 18 16.65 -2.19 -15.19
CA THR A 18 16.28 -1.17 -16.18
C THR A 18 15.68 0.08 -15.52
N ALA A 19 14.98 -0.05 -14.39
CA ALA A 19 14.44 1.09 -13.65
C ALA A 19 15.55 1.98 -13.07
N TYR A 20 16.59 1.36 -12.50
CA TYR A 20 17.76 2.09 -11.99
C TYR A 20 18.54 2.78 -13.12
N ARG A 21 18.72 2.11 -14.27
CA ARG A 21 19.39 2.71 -15.44
C ARG A 21 18.60 3.90 -15.98
N LEU A 22 17.28 3.74 -16.18
CA LEU A 22 16.40 4.81 -16.61
C LEU A 22 16.41 5.98 -15.62
N PHE A 23 16.35 5.70 -14.32
CA PHE A 23 16.43 6.72 -13.28
C PHE A 23 17.73 7.53 -13.35
N LEU A 24 18.88 6.85 -13.46
CA LEU A 24 20.18 7.52 -13.57
C LEU A 24 20.32 8.33 -14.86
N ARG A 25 19.75 7.86 -15.98
CA ARG A 25 19.71 8.61 -17.24
C ARG A 25 18.92 9.91 -17.05
N LEU A 26 17.74 9.85 -16.42
CA LEU A 26 16.86 11.02 -16.29
C LEU A 26 17.31 12.00 -15.20
N LEU A 27 18.08 11.52 -14.21
CA LEU A 27 18.51 12.31 -13.05
C LEU A 27 19.16 13.66 -13.38
N PRO A 28 20.06 13.80 -14.38
CA PRO A 28 20.69 15.08 -14.71
C PRO A 28 19.72 16.15 -15.24
N GLU A 29 18.54 15.76 -15.72
CA GLU A 29 17.51 16.68 -16.22
C GLU A 29 16.55 17.18 -15.12
N GLN A 30 16.77 16.73 -13.88
CA GLN A 30 15.87 16.94 -12.73
C GLN A 30 16.61 17.63 -11.59
N GLU A 31 15.90 18.31 -10.69
CA GLU A 31 16.55 19.06 -9.60
C GLU A 31 17.16 18.15 -8.54
N ALA A 32 16.51 17.01 -8.26
CA ALA A 32 16.98 16.02 -7.31
C ALA A 32 16.41 14.63 -7.58
N GLY A 33 17.06 13.61 -7.02
CA GLY A 33 16.63 12.22 -7.05
C GLY A 33 16.30 11.65 -5.67
N PHE A 34 15.22 10.88 -5.59
CA PHE A 34 14.87 10.07 -4.41
C PHE A 34 14.59 8.62 -4.80
N CYS A 35 15.31 7.67 -4.19
CA CYS A 35 15.10 6.25 -4.42
C CYS A 35 14.59 5.56 -3.15
N LEU A 36 13.43 4.93 -3.25
CA LEU A 36 12.86 4.03 -2.27
C LEU A 36 13.11 2.60 -2.71
N SER A 37 13.82 1.81 -1.91
CA SER A 37 14.16 0.42 -2.25
C SER A 37 14.02 -0.50 -1.05
N ARG A 38 13.79 -1.80 -1.28
CA ARG A 38 14.01 -2.85 -0.27
C ARG A 38 15.47 -3.22 -0.08
N MET A 39 16.32 -2.86 -1.03
CA MET A 39 17.75 -3.14 -0.95
C MET A 39 18.40 -2.26 0.12
N HIS A 40 19.38 -2.81 0.85
CA HIS A 40 20.10 -2.07 1.89
C HIS A 40 20.70 -0.76 1.32
N PRO A 41 20.63 0.38 2.04
CA PRO A 41 21.04 1.68 1.52
C PRO A 41 22.47 1.73 0.96
N GLU A 42 23.41 1.03 1.59
CA GLU A 42 24.79 0.96 1.10
C GLU A 42 24.89 0.30 -0.29
N LYS A 43 24.11 -0.75 -0.54
CA LYS A 43 24.10 -1.43 -1.84
C LYS A 43 23.48 -0.56 -2.93
N VAL A 44 22.41 0.17 -2.57
CA VAL A 44 21.76 1.14 -3.46
C VAL A 44 22.73 2.28 -3.79
N ARG A 45 23.47 2.78 -2.79
CA ARG A 45 24.49 3.83 -2.96
C ARG A 45 25.61 3.37 -3.90
N THR A 46 26.09 2.14 -3.77
CA THR A 46 27.07 1.56 -4.72
C THR A 46 26.53 1.52 -6.15
N ARG A 47 25.23 1.26 -6.34
CA ARG A 47 24.58 1.22 -7.66
C ARG A 47 24.46 2.61 -8.30
N PHE A 48 24.27 3.65 -7.50
CA PHE A 48 24.22 5.04 -7.97
C PHE A 48 25.59 5.70 -8.12
N GLY A 49 26.66 5.07 -7.61
CA GLY A 49 28.01 5.60 -7.70
C GLY A 49 28.14 6.96 -7.02
N SER A 50 28.52 7.99 -7.77
CA SER A 50 28.69 9.36 -7.28
C SER A 50 27.43 10.23 -7.36
N ALA A 51 26.32 9.71 -7.88
CA ALA A 51 25.08 10.47 -7.98
C ALA A 51 24.52 10.83 -6.60
N ASN A 52 24.22 12.11 -6.38
CA ASN A 52 23.65 12.57 -5.12
C ASN A 52 22.14 12.31 -5.09
N VAL A 53 21.74 11.20 -4.48
CA VAL A 53 20.35 10.70 -4.45
C VAL A 53 19.97 10.43 -2.99
N ARG A 54 18.81 10.93 -2.55
CA ARG A 54 18.23 10.54 -1.25
C ARG A 54 17.82 9.07 -1.32
N ILE A 55 18.10 8.29 -0.28
CA ILE A 55 17.79 6.85 -0.27
C ILE A 55 16.88 6.55 0.90
N GLY A 56 15.68 6.05 0.61
CA GLY A 56 14.73 5.55 1.58
C GLY A 56 14.70 4.03 1.58
N TRP A 57 14.72 3.41 2.76
CA TRP A 57 14.77 1.96 2.90
C TRP A 57 13.41 1.39 3.32
N LEU A 58 12.84 0.54 2.47
CA LEU A 58 11.62 -0.21 2.77
C LEU A 58 11.96 -1.40 3.69
N ALA A 59 11.90 -1.18 5.02
CA ALA A 59 12.26 -2.14 6.04
C ALA A 59 11.49 -1.93 7.36
N GLU A 60 11.33 -2.99 8.14
CA GLU A 60 10.71 -2.94 9.48
C GLU A 60 11.67 -2.46 10.58
N VAL A 61 12.96 -2.34 10.27
CA VAL A 61 13.96 -1.85 11.22
C VAL A 61 13.78 -0.35 11.39
N PRO A 62 13.69 0.18 12.63
CA PRO A 62 13.60 1.62 12.84
C PRO A 62 14.90 2.32 12.43
N GLY A 63 14.79 3.50 11.83
CA GLY A 63 15.91 4.33 11.39
C GLY A 63 15.45 5.58 10.66
N GLU A 64 16.38 6.50 10.41
CA GLU A 64 16.13 7.67 9.58
C GLU A 64 15.92 7.25 8.12
N ASP A 65 14.91 7.80 7.45
CA ASP A 65 14.49 7.39 6.10
C ASP A 65 14.21 5.88 5.95
N HIS A 66 13.80 5.21 7.04
CA HIS A 66 13.28 3.85 7.02
C HIS A 66 11.75 3.86 6.99
N PHE A 67 11.17 2.98 6.17
CA PHE A 67 9.74 2.93 5.93
C PHE A 67 9.21 1.50 6.02
N SER A 68 8.42 1.23 7.06
CA SER A 68 7.74 -0.07 7.22
C SER A 68 6.62 -0.25 6.20
N ALA A 69 6.30 -1.49 5.85
CA ALA A 69 5.21 -1.79 4.92
C ALA A 69 3.86 -1.27 5.43
N ASN A 70 3.69 -1.21 6.76
CA ASN A 70 2.45 -0.81 7.43
C ASN A 70 2.27 0.71 7.49
N ALA A 71 3.28 1.50 7.12
CA ALA A 71 3.28 2.95 7.22
C ALA A 71 3.41 3.62 5.84
N MET A 72 2.65 3.18 4.84
CA MET A 72 2.66 3.78 3.49
C MET A 72 2.27 5.26 3.45
N ALA A 73 1.51 5.73 4.43
CA ALA A 73 1.28 7.17 4.60
C ALA A 73 2.59 7.95 4.83
N SER A 74 3.55 7.37 5.56
CA SER A 74 4.86 7.99 5.79
C SER A 74 5.70 8.01 4.51
N VAL A 75 5.62 6.98 3.67
CA VAL A 75 6.27 6.95 2.35
C VAL A 75 5.68 8.03 1.45
N ALA A 76 4.36 8.11 1.36
CA ALA A 76 3.67 9.13 0.56
C ALA A 76 4.09 10.54 0.99
N LYS A 77 4.06 10.81 2.31
CA LYS A 77 4.49 12.09 2.88
C LYS A 77 5.95 12.41 2.56
N ALA A 78 6.86 11.43 2.67
CA ALA A 78 8.27 11.64 2.36
C ALA A 78 8.49 11.99 0.89
N ILE A 79 7.78 11.32 -0.03
CA ILE A 79 7.82 11.62 -1.47
C ILE A 79 7.26 13.03 -1.74
N GLN A 80 6.10 13.35 -1.19
CA GLN A 80 5.46 14.66 -1.36
C GLN A 80 6.35 15.80 -0.86
N GLN A 81 6.90 15.64 0.35
CA GLN A 81 7.82 16.61 0.93
C GLN A 81 9.07 16.78 0.07
N PHE A 82 9.69 15.68 -0.38
CA PHE A 82 10.84 15.72 -1.28
C PHE A 82 10.52 16.48 -2.58
N ILE A 83 9.38 16.22 -3.21
CA ILE A 83 8.98 16.90 -4.45
C ILE A 83 8.74 18.40 -4.21
N GLN A 84 8.10 18.76 -3.10
CA GLN A 84 7.81 20.16 -2.75
C GLN A 84 9.07 20.96 -2.43
N GLU A 85 10.04 20.35 -1.74
CA GLU A 85 11.33 20.98 -1.40
C GLU A 85 12.17 21.32 -2.63
N HIS A 86 12.02 20.57 -3.72
CA HIS A 86 12.78 20.72 -4.97
C HIS A 86 11.90 21.25 -6.10
N GLY A 87 11.23 22.40 -5.86
CA GLY A 87 10.57 23.16 -6.92
C GLY A 87 9.46 22.43 -7.67
N SER A 88 8.90 21.35 -7.10
CA SER A 88 7.99 20.42 -7.79
C SER A 88 8.61 19.69 -9.00
N SER A 89 9.93 19.65 -9.12
CA SER A 89 10.69 19.11 -10.26
C SER A 89 11.77 18.11 -9.81
N GLY A 90 11.35 16.96 -9.27
CA GLY A 90 12.24 15.87 -8.87
C GLY A 90 11.89 14.53 -9.51
N ILE A 91 12.84 13.60 -9.53
CA ILE A 91 12.60 12.22 -9.95
C ILE A 91 12.59 11.26 -8.75
N VAL A 92 11.60 10.39 -8.71
CA VAL A 92 11.42 9.41 -7.65
C VAL A 92 11.42 8.01 -8.25
N LEU A 93 12.26 7.10 -7.74
CA LEU A 93 12.22 5.68 -8.07
C LEU A 93 11.70 4.90 -6.87
N ILE A 94 10.68 4.07 -7.08
CA ILE A 94 10.15 3.17 -6.07
C ILE A 94 10.33 1.72 -6.54
N ASP A 95 11.14 0.97 -5.81
CA ASP A 95 11.49 -0.43 -6.08
C ASP A 95 11.15 -1.30 -4.87
N GLY A 96 10.27 -2.28 -5.05
CA GLY A 96 9.91 -3.21 -3.98
C GLY A 96 8.53 -2.99 -3.36
N LEU A 97 7.60 -2.28 -4.04
CA LEU A 97 6.22 -2.14 -3.55
C LEU A 97 5.49 -3.48 -3.40
N GLU A 98 5.96 -4.56 -4.02
CA GLU A 98 5.44 -5.92 -3.80
C GLU A 98 5.50 -6.31 -2.32
N TYR A 99 6.44 -5.74 -1.57
CA TYR A 99 6.56 -5.93 -0.14
C TYR A 99 5.32 -5.48 0.64
N VAL A 100 4.70 -4.40 0.19
CA VAL A 100 3.49 -3.84 0.81
C VAL A 100 2.34 -4.82 0.68
N ILE A 101 2.21 -5.47 -0.49
CA ILE A 101 1.17 -6.47 -0.76
C ILE A 101 1.26 -7.63 0.23
N LEU A 102 2.48 -8.10 0.52
CA LEU A 102 2.71 -9.22 1.44
C LEU A 102 2.24 -8.93 2.87
N HIS A 103 2.21 -7.66 3.29
CA HIS A 103 1.90 -7.27 4.68
C HIS A 103 0.50 -6.68 4.84
N ASN A 104 0.06 -5.86 3.87
CA ASN A 104 -1.14 -5.03 3.97
C ASN A 104 -2.20 -5.33 2.90
N GLY A 105 -1.85 -6.12 1.88
CA GLY A 105 -2.72 -6.40 0.74
C GLY A 105 -2.66 -5.32 -0.35
N PHE A 106 -3.11 -5.68 -1.56
CA PHE A 106 -3.02 -4.84 -2.74
C PHE A 106 -4.01 -3.66 -2.73
N GLN A 107 -5.32 -3.93 -2.76
CA GLN A 107 -6.34 -2.87 -2.94
C GLN A 107 -6.38 -1.80 -1.82
N PRO A 108 -6.48 -2.14 -0.52
CA PRO A 108 -6.70 -1.12 0.51
C PRO A 108 -5.45 -0.26 0.80
N THR A 109 -4.28 -0.64 0.29
CA THR A 109 -3.02 0.02 0.66
C THR A 109 -2.19 0.37 -0.56
N LEU A 110 -1.77 -0.60 -1.37
CA LEU A 110 -0.92 -0.31 -2.52
C LEU A 110 -1.68 0.48 -3.60
N LEU A 111 -2.86 0.02 -3.99
CA LEU A 111 -3.64 0.72 -5.02
C LEU A 111 -4.00 2.14 -4.57
N ALA A 112 -4.51 2.29 -3.35
CA ALA A 112 -4.81 3.61 -2.76
C ALA A 112 -3.58 4.52 -2.69
N PHE A 113 -2.41 3.97 -2.33
CA PHE A 113 -1.14 4.71 -2.33
C PHE A 113 -0.75 5.17 -3.74
N VAL A 114 -0.85 4.29 -4.74
CA VAL A 114 -0.54 4.61 -6.14
C VAL A 114 -1.49 5.65 -6.70
N GLU A 115 -2.80 5.52 -6.45
CA GLU A 115 -3.82 6.49 -6.86
C GLU A 115 -3.55 7.87 -6.27
N HIS A 116 -3.29 7.93 -4.96
CA HIS A 116 -2.96 9.19 -4.28
C HIS A 116 -1.66 9.81 -4.80
N LEU A 117 -0.63 9.00 -5.03
CA LEU A 117 0.66 9.47 -5.55
C LEU A 117 0.54 9.98 -6.99
N ASN A 118 -0.26 9.31 -7.82
CA ASN A 118 -0.52 9.73 -9.19
C ASN A 118 -1.28 11.06 -9.24
N GLU A 119 -2.36 11.20 -8.45
CA GLU A 119 -3.13 12.44 -8.33
C GLU A 119 -2.24 13.61 -7.88
N PHE A 120 -1.37 13.38 -6.89
CA PHE A 120 -0.40 14.38 -6.45
C PHE A 120 0.59 14.76 -7.56
N THR A 121 1.13 13.76 -8.27
CA THR A 121 2.17 13.98 -9.28
C THR A 121 1.65 14.74 -10.49
N MET A 122 0.37 14.54 -10.88
CA MET A 122 -0.28 15.27 -11.98
C MET A 122 -0.24 16.80 -11.81
N GLY A 123 -0.21 17.30 -10.58
CA GLY A 123 -0.11 18.74 -10.27
C GLY A 123 1.32 19.29 -10.22
N THR A 124 2.33 18.47 -10.54
CA THR A 124 3.75 18.80 -10.39
C THR A 124 4.52 18.63 -11.70
N GLN A 125 5.82 18.92 -11.69
CA GLN A 125 6.75 18.58 -12.77
C GLN A 125 7.59 17.33 -12.45
N ALA A 126 7.26 16.62 -11.36
CA ALA A 126 7.99 15.45 -10.93
C ALA A 126 7.73 14.23 -11.83
N ILE A 127 8.69 13.32 -11.86
CA ILE A 127 8.59 12.04 -12.56
C ILE A 127 8.69 10.95 -11.51
N VAL A 128 7.70 10.06 -11.45
CA VAL A 128 7.73 8.91 -10.53
C VAL A 128 7.86 7.63 -11.36
N LEU A 129 8.88 6.84 -11.08
CA LEU A 129 9.12 5.53 -11.67
C LEU A 129 8.81 4.46 -10.63
N ILE A 130 7.88 3.56 -10.92
CA ILE A 130 7.54 2.42 -10.07
C ILE A 130 8.04 1.16 -10.77
N ALA A 131 9.07 0.53 -10.21
CA ALA A 131 9.56 -0.75 -10.69
C ALA A 131 8.67 -1.87 -10.13
N PHE A 132 8.11 -2.68 -11.03
CA PHE A 132 7.20 -3.73 -10.62
C PHE A 132 7.39 -4.99 -11.47
N ARG A 133 7.33 -6.16 -10.82
CA ARG A 133 7.36 -7.46 -11.51
C ARG A 133 5.94 -7.93 -11.80
N PRO A 134 5.50 -8.03 -13.07
CA PRO A 134 4.13 -8.42 -13.41
C PRO A 134 3.71 -9.77 -12.79
N GLN A 135 4.66 -10.70 -12.71
CA GLN A 135 4.49 -12.06 -12.15
C GLN A 135 4.12 -12.10 -10.66
N THR A 136 4.26 -10.97 -9.95
CA THR A 136 3.96 -10.88 -8.51
C THR A 136 2.54 -10.41 -8.21
N LEU A 137 1.80 -9.99 -9.25
CA LEU A 137 0.40 -9.59 -9.17
C LEU A 137 -0.49 -10.59 -9.87
N ASP A 138 -1.74 -10.68 -9.41
CA ASP A 138 -2.78 -11.31 -10.21
C ASP A 138 -3.10 -10.43 -11.43
N PRO A 139 -3.53 -10.99 -12.57
CA PRO A 139 -3.82 -10.22 -13.79
C PRO A 139 -4.81 -9.07 -13.58
N ARG A 140 -5.76 -9.25 -12.66
CA ARG A 140 -6.73 -8.20 -12.29
C ARG A 140 -6.08 -7.04 -11.54
N GLU A 141 -5.13 -7.32 -10.66
CA GLU A 141 -4.43 -6.31 -9.88
C GLU A 141 -3.47 -5.51 -10.77
N LEU A 142 -2.77 -6.19 -11.69
CA LEU A 142 -1.92 -5.55 -12.69
C LEU A 142 -2.74 -4.59 -13.58
N ALA A 143 -3.87 -5.04 -14.14
CA ALA A 143 -4.75 -4.19 -14.94
C ALA A 143 -5.29 -2.96 -14.18
N LEU A 144 -5.43 -3.04 -12.86
CA LEU A 144 -5.82 -1.87 -12.03
C LEU A 144 -4.68 -0.87 -11.88
N LEU A 145 -3.42 -1.31 -11.86
CA LEU A 145 -2.26 -0.41 -11.87
C LEU A 145 -2.04 0.21 -13.24
N GLU A 146 -2.05 -0.60 -14.30
CA GLU A 146 -1.90 -0.17 -15.69
C GLU A 146 -2.96 0.87 -16.09
N ARG A 147 -4.18 0.77 -15.56
CA ARG A 147 -5.23 1.77 -15.79
C ARG A 147 -4.92 3.12 -15.15
N ASN A 148 -4.22 3.13 -14.01
CA ASN A 148 -3.94 4.33 -13.24
C ASN A 148 -2.59 4.97 -13.62
N LEU A 149 -1.67 4.21 -14.22
CA LEU A 149 -0.28 4.62 -14.47
C LEU A 149 0.09 4.55 -15.94
N GLN A 150 1.11 5.29 -16.37
CA GLN A 150 1.64 5.13 -17.73
C GLN A 150 2.61 3.94 -17.78
N VAL A 151 2.24 2.89 -18.49
CA VAL A 151 3.03 1.65 -18.58
C VAL A 151 4.25 1.83 -19.49
N LEU A 152 5.37 1.31 -19.04
CA LEU A 152 6.62 1.19 -19.78
C LEU A 152 7.07 -0.27 -19.78
N GLU A 153 7.18 -0.88 -20.96
CA GLU A 153 7.70 -2.23 -21.08
C GLU A 153 9.22 -2.24 -20.89
N GLY A 154 9.70 -3.00 -19.90
CA GLY A 154 11.10 -3.01 -19.52
C GLY A 154 12.05 -3.50 -20.62
N ALA A 155 11.57 -4.35 -21.54
CA ALA A 155 12.34 -4.82 -22.69
C ALA A 155 12.61 -3.69 -23.70
N ASP A 156 11.60 -2.88 -23.99
CA ASP A 156 11.69 -1.73 -24.90
C ASP A 156 12.55 -0.61 -24.32
N VAL A 157 12.39 -0.35 -23.02
CA VAL A 157 13.22 0.63 -22.33
C VAL A 157 14.68 0.18 -22.31
N LYS A 158 14.93 -1.11 -22.03
CA LYS A 158 16.29 -1.66 -22.03
C LYS A 158 16.95 -1.54 -23.39
N SER A 159 16.26 -1.93 -24.47
CA SER A 159 16.82 -1.85 -25.83
C SER A 159 17.15 -0.41 -26.23
N GLN A 160 16.31 0.56 -25.87
CA GLN A 160 16.57 1.98 -26.13
C GLN A 160 17.78 2.50 -25.34
N LEU A 161 17.89 2.15 -24.06
CA LEU A 161 19.05 2.52 -23.24
C LEU A 161 20.35 1.89 -23.76
N ASP A 162 20.29 0.63 -24.20
CA ASP A 162 21.44 -0.07 -24.78
C ASP A 162 21.89 0.61 -26.10
N VAL A 163 20.96 1.09 -26.93
CA VAL A 163 21.28 1.85 -28.16
C VAL A 163 21.86 3.23 -27.85
N GLU A 164 21.33 3.94 -26.85
CA GLU A 164 21.84 5.25 -26.42
C GLU A 164 23.27 5.15 -25.88
N GLU A 165 23.53 4.18 -25.00
CA GLU A 165 24.88 3.91 -24.46
C GLU A 165 25.88 3.49 -25.56
N LEU A 166 25.45 2.67 -26.53
CA LEU A 166 26.27 2.33 -27.70
C LEU A 166 26.58 3.57 -28.56
N GLY A 167 25.63 4.48 -28.73
CA GLY A 167 25.82 5.75 -29.45
C GLY A 167 26.84 6.67 -28.76
N GLU A 168 26.76 6.80 -27.43
CA GLU A 168 27.73 7.56 -26.63
C GLU A 168 29.15 6.98 -26.73
N ILE A 169 29.29 5.64 -26.68
CA ILE A 169 30.57 4.96 -26.81
C ILE A 169 31.16 5.12 -28.23
N LEU A 170 30.31 5.12 -29.25
CA LEU A 170 30.72 5.27 -30.66
C LEU A 170 30.89 6.74 -31.10
N GLY A 171 30.59 7.71 -30.23
CA GLY A 171 30.80 9.14 -30.48
C GLY A 171 29.93 9.72 -31.60
N VAL A 172 28.73 9.17 -31.81
CA VAL A 172 27.78 9.67 -32.81
C VAL A 172 26.76 10.55 -32.10
N ASP A 173 26.98 11.87 -32.12
CA ASP A 173 25.96 12.84 -31.68
C ASP A 173 24.72 12.71 -32.58
N ALA A 174 23.57 12.40 -31.99
CA ALA A 174 22.30 12.43 -32.69
C ALA A 174 21.99 13.87 -33.19
N PRO A 175 21.42 14.07 -34.40
CA PRO A 175 21.22 15.41 -34.92
C PRO A 175 20.21 16.19 -34.07
N ALA A 176 20.61 17.37 -33.62
CA ALA A 176 19.73 18.34 -33.00
C ALA A 176 18.65 18.80 -34.01
N GLU A 177 17.37 18.55 -33.68
CA GLU A 177 16.23 19.11 -34.42
C GLU A 177 16.23 20.65 -34.28
N GLY A 178 16.67 21.32 -35.34
CA GLY A 178 16.62 22.77 -35.52
C GLY A 178 15.44 23.18 -36.40
N THR A 179 14.65 24.12 -35.89
CA THR A 179 13.54 24.84 -36.49
C THR A 179 13.85 25.47 -37.85
N SER A 180 12.97 25.28 -38.86
CA SER A 180 12.67 26.34 -39.84
C SER A 180 11.37 26.05 -40.62
N THR A 181 10.43 26.96 -40.45
CA THR A 181 9.29 27.23 -41.35
C THR A 181 9.76 27.59 -42.75
N GLU A 182 9.26 26.92 -43.79
CA GLU A 182 9.07 27.56 -45.09
C GLU A 182 8.01 26.85 -45.94
N LYS A 183 7.14 27.68 -46.53
CA LYS A 183 5.94 27.33 -47.30
C LYS A 183 6.24 27.71 -48.75
N ILE A 184 6.42 26.75 -49.67
CA ILE A 184 6.39 27.02 -51.11
C ILE A 184 5.68 25.88 -51.85
N GLU A 185 4.72 26.29 -52.68
CA GLU A 185 3.87 25.50 -53.56
C GLU A 185 4.63 24.87 -54.74
N ALA A 186 4.03 23.76 -55.19
CA ALA A 186 4.25 22.95 -56.37
C ALA A 186 4.91 23.59 -57.61
N THR A 187 5.81 22.84 -58.26
CA THR A 187 5.63 22.36 -59.67
C THR A 187 6.56 21.18 -59.99
N LYS A 188 5.94 19.99 -60.00
CA LYS A 188 6.09 18.83 -60.90
C LYS A 188 7.19 18.89 -61.98
N VAL A 189 8.20 18.01 -61.90
CA VAL A 189 8.66 17.08 -62.97
C VAL A 189 9.53 15.97 -62.34
N LEU A 190 9.04 14.72 -62.30
CA LEU A 190 9.81 13.51 -62.71
C LEU A 190 8.87 12.29 -62.78
N SER A 191 9.09 11.46 -63.79
CA SER A 191 8.32 10.27 -64.18
C SER A 191 8.66 9.03 -63.32
N PRO A 192 8.00 7.87 -63.53
CA PRO A 192 7.35 7.10 -62.48
C PRO A 192 8.29 6.14 -61.72
N LEU A 193 8.11 6.08 -60.40
CA LEU A 193 8.62 5.00 -59.55
C LEU A 193 7.70 3.76 -59.66
N PRO A 194 8.21 2.53 -59.45
CA PRO A 194 7.42 1.31 -59.53
C PRO A 194 6.51 1.13 -58.30
N ASP A 195 5.51 0.28 -58.53
CA ASP A 195 4.35 -0.06 -57.72
C ASP A 195 4.63 -0.40 -56.23
N MET A 196 3.72 0.05 -55.37
CA MET A 196 3.68 -0.23 -53.93
C MET A 196 3.03 -1.59 -53.68
N GLY A 197 3.79 -2.57 -53.19
CA GLY A 197 3.24 -3.80 -52.62
C GLY A 197 3.10 -3.67 -51.10
N GLY A 198 1.90 -3.36 -50.62
CA GLY A 198 1.59 -3.32 -49.18
C GLY A 198 1.71 -4.68 -48.50
N LEU A 199 2.18 -4.69 -47.25
CA LEU A 199 2.01 -5.86 -46.37
C LEU A 199 0.51 -6.11 -46.19
N GLN A 200 0.01 -7.18 -46.81
CA GLN A 200 -1.35 -7.64 -46.55
C GLN A 200 -1.37 -8.31 -45.17
N VAL A 201 -1.91 -7.60 -44.18
CA VAL A 201 -2.21 -8.19 -42.87
C VAL A 201 -3.44 -9.06 -43.05
N GLU A 202 -3.26 -10.37 -42.90
CA GLU A 202 -4.34 -11.35 -43.00
C GLU A 202 -5.32 -11.13 -41.83
N ARG A 203 -6.61 -10.92 -42.16
CA ARG A 203 -7.66 -10.57 -41.19
C ARG A 203 -8.62 -11.73 -40.99
N VAL A 204 -8.92 -12.04 -39.73
CA VAL A 204 -9.88 -13.07 -39.33
C VAL A 204 -11.13 -12.42 -38.72
N ARG A 205 -12.30 -12.89 -39.13
CA ARG A 205 -13.57 -12.36 -38.63
C ARG A 205 -14.08 -13.20 -37.46
N CYS A 206 -14.40 -12.53 -36.35
CA CYS A 206 -14.87 -13.19 -35.16
C CYS A 206 -16.22 -13.90 -35.39
N PRO A 207 -16.34 -15.22 -35.14
CA PRO A 207 -17.58 -15.95 -35.35
C PRO A 207 -18.70 -15.57 -34.37
N LYS A 208 -18.36 -14.89 -33.26
CA LYS A 208 -19.32 -14.53 -32.20
C LYS A 208 -19.92 -13.13 -32.37
N CYS A 209 -19.11 -12.13 -32.76
CA CYS A 209 -19.57 -10.74 -32.85
C CYS A 209 -19.31 -10.07 -34.20
N GLY A 210 -18.64 -10.76 -35.13
CA GLY A 210 -18.38 -10.25 -36.48
C GLY A 210 -17.26 -9.22 -36.60
N THR A 211 -16.61 -8.83 -35.49
CA THR A 211 -15.45 -7.92 -35.50
C THR A 211 -14.29 -8.52 -36.30
N GLU A 212 -13.67 -7.72 -37.15
CA GLU A 212 -12.43 -8.09 -37.84
C GLU A 212 -11.24 -7.90 -36.90
N ASN A 213 -10.40 -8.91 -36.82
CA ASN A 213 -9.21 -8.93 -35.98
C ASN A 213 -8.02 -9.34 -36.85
N ASP A 214 -6.81 -8.97 -36.44
CA ASP A 214 -5.60 -9.48 -37.06
C ASP A 214 -5.46 -10.98 -36.82
N ALA A 215 -4.96 -11.74 -37.80
CA ALA A 215 -4.84 -13.19 -37.71
C ALA A 215 -3.90 -13.67 -36.57
N GLU A 216 -3.05 -12.79 -36.03
CA GLU A 216 -2.11 -13.12 -34.94
C GLU A 216 -2.75 -13.09 -33.54
N VAL A 217 -3.95 -12.50 -33.38
CA VAL A 217 -4.58 -12.41 -32.05
C VAL A 217 -5.39 -13.67 -31.72
N ALA A 218 -5.17 -14.23 -30.53
CA ALA A 218 -5.86 -15.44 -30.08
C ALA A 218 -7.33 -15.19 -29.66
N PHE A 219 -7.68 -13.95 -29.34
CA PHE A 219 -8.99 -13.55 -28.83
C PHE A 219 -9.49 -12.30 -29.57
N CYS A 220 -10.81 -12.22 -29.76
CA CYS A 220 -11.46 -11.08 -30.38
C CYS A 220 -11.33 -9.82 -29.50
N VAL A 221 -10.81 -8.73 -30.06
CA VAL A 221 -10.63 -7.41 -29.40
C VAL A 221 -11.92 -6.84 -28.82
N TYR A 222 -13.06 -7.07 -29.49
CA TYR A 222 -14.34 -6.51 -29.04
C TYR A 222 -15.06 -7.35 -27.96
N CYS A 223 -15.20 -8.67 -28.16
CA CYS A 223 -16.05 -9.50 -27.29
C CYS A 223 -15.29 -10.60 -26.51
N GLY A 224 -13.99 -10.74 -26.73
CA GLY A 224 -13.12 -11.68 -26.00
C GLY A 224 -13.27 -13.16 -26.36
N SER A 225 -14.02 -13.54 -27.41
CA SER A 225 -14.09 -14.95 -27.84
C SER A 225 -12.82 -15.40 -28.57
N LEU A 226 -12.44 -16.67 -28.38
CA LEU A 226 -11.35 -17.31 -29.13
C LEU A 226 -11.58 -17.24 -30.63
N LEU A 227 -10.54 -16.91 -31.39
CA LEU A 227 -10.53 -16.91 -32.84
C LEU A 227 -9.99 -18.25 -33.36
N PRO A 228 -10.62 -18.87 -34.38
CA PRO A 228 -10.24 -20.19 -34.83
C PRO A 228 -9.06 -20.13 -35.81
N ASP A 229 -7.81 -20.18 -35.32
CA ASP A 229 -6.67 -20.58 -36.18
C ASP A 229 -5.38 -21.06 -35.47
N ARG A 230 -5.51 -21.88 -34.42
CA ARG A 230 -4.50 -22.90 -34.07
C ARG A 230 -5.15 -24.17 -33.53
N ALA A 231 -5.81 -24.90 -34.42
CA ALA A 231 -6.07 -26.33 -34.26
C ALA A 231 -5.09 -27.14 -35.14
N GLY A 232 -3.80 -26.82 -35.03
CA GLY A 232 -2.71 -27.55 -35.68
C GLY A 232 -1.77 -28.11 -34.62
N THR A 233 -1.67 -29.44 -34.55
CA THR A 233 -0.81 -30.23 -33.66
C THR A 233 0.66 -29.75 -33.73
N PRO A 234 1.36 -29.47 -32.61
CA PRO A 234 2.79 -29.16 -32.68
C PRO A 234 3.59 -30.44 -32.89
N THR A 235 4.21 -30.58 -34.06
CA THR A 235 5.38 -31.47 -34.25
C THR A 235 6.56 -30.88 -33.48
N ALA A 236 7.09 -31.64 -32.52
CA ALA A 236 8.21 -31.24 -31.69
C ALA A 236 9.52 -31.09 -32.51
N PRO A 237 10.31 -30.01 -32.32
CA PRO A 237 11.70 -29.97 -32.75
C PRO A 237 12.54 -30.90 -31.84
N THR A 238 13.43 -31.66 -32.43
CA THR A 238 14.39 -32.55 -31.74
C THR A 238 15.28 -31.74 -30.79
N ALA A 239 15.22 -32.05 -29.50
CA ALA A 239 16.01 -31.41 -28.46
C ALA A 239 17.50 -31.83 -28.51
N PRO A 240 18.45 -30.92 -28.23
CA PRO A 240 19.84 -31.26 -27.94
C PRO A 240 19.96 -32.11 -26.66
N PRO A 241 21.01 -32.93 -26.51
CA PRO A 241 21.15 -33.83 -25.35
C PRO A 241 21.29 -33.04 -24.05
N ALA A 242 20.51 -33.47 -23.04
CA ALA A 242 20.36 -32.79 -21.76
C ALA A 242 21.66 -32.78 -20.92
N PRO A 243 21.93 -31.70 -20.17
CA PRO A 243 22.94 -31.69 -19.11
C PRO A 243 22.48 -32.56 -17.92
N ARG A 244 23.45 -33.12 -17.22
CA ARG A 244 23.27 -34.06 -16.10
C ARG A 244 22.35 -33.48 -15.02
N THR A 245 21.39 -34.31 -14.60
CA THR A 245 20.35 -33.99 -13.63
C THR A 245 20.92 -33.66 -12.26
N SER A 246 20.72 -32.42 -11.81
CA SER A 246 20.63 -32.14 -10.37
C SER A 246 19.32 -32.77 -9.84
N PRO A 247 19.27 -33.28 -8.60
CA PRO A 247 18.06 -33.88 -8.06
C PRO A 247 16.94 -32.85 -8.07
N ALA A 248 15.87 -33.16 -8.79
CA ALA A 248 14.70 -32.30 -8.94
C ALA A 248 14.14 -31.95 -7.57
N LEU A 249 14.19 -30.66 -7.22
CA LEU A 249 13.38 -30.13 -6.13
C LEU A 249 11.93 -30.43 -6.49
N LYS A 250 11.22 -31.21 -5.66
CA LYS A 250 9.79 -31.46 -5.87
C LYS A 250 9.08 -30.11 -5.98
N PRO A 251 8.29 -29.87 -7.04
CA PRO A 251 7.49 -28.67 -7.10
C PRO A 251 6.55 -28.67 -5.90
N ASN A 252 6.59 -27.59 -5.12
CA ASN A 252 5.58 -27.37 -4.09
C ASN A 252 4.22 -27.41 -4.79
N PRO A 253 3.23 -28.14 -4.24
CA PRO A 253 1.89 -28.09 -4.80
C PRO A 253 1.44 -26.63 -4.85
N PRO A 254 0.66 -26.21 -5.87
CA PRO A 254 0.09 -24.88 -5.86
C PRO A 254 -0.75 -24.77 -4.59
N VAL A 255 -0.22 -24.06 -3.61
CA VAL A 255 -1.00 -23.62 -2.47
C VAL A 255 -1.97 -22.64 -3.10
N ALA A 256 -3.16 -23.13 -3.45
CA ALA A 256 -4.32 -22.29 -3.66
C ALA A 256 -4.47 -21.53 -2.34
N ARG A 257 -3.84 -20.35 -2.26
CA ARG A 257 -4.07 -19.40 -1.19
C ARG A 257 -5.49 -18.95 -1.45
N ALA A 258 -6.43 -19.66 -0.83
CA ALA A 258 -7.77 -19.13 -0.66
C ALA A 258 -7.56 -17.74 -0.05
N PHE A 259 -7.83 -16.70 -0.84
CA PHE A 259 -7.90 -15.36 -0.32
C PHE A 259 -8.83 -15.44 0.90
N PRO A 260 -8.38 -15.04 2.10
CA PRO A 260 -9.33 -14.91 3.19
C PRO A 260 -10.30 -13.81 2.74
N GLU A 261 -11.46 -14.22 2.21
CA GLU A 261 -12.62 -13.35 2.09
C GLU A 261 -12.70 -12.62 3.43
N ARG A 262 -12.58 -11.29 3.42
CA ARG A 262 -12.73 -10.48 4.63
C ARG A 262 -14.16 -10.71 5.11
N ARG A 263 -14.33 -11.70 5.98
CA ARG A 263 -15.55 -11.83 6.76
C ARG A 263 -15.69 -10.51 7.52
N PRO A 264 -16.83 -9.83 7.45
CA PRO A 264 -17.08 -8.63 8.24
C PRO A 264 -16.69 -8.88 9.71
N ASP A 265 -16.05 -7.92 10.39
CA ASP A 265 -15.85 -8.00 11.85
C ASP A 265 -17.22 -7.79 12.53
N PHE A 266 -18.04 -8.85 12.52
CA PHE A 266 -19.37 -8.87 13.10
C PHE A 266 -19.32 -8.53 14.59
N VAL A 267 -18.25 -8.92 15.29
CA VAL A 267 -18.05 -8.59 16.71
C VAL A 267 -17.86 -7.08 16.89
N GLY A 268 -17.11 -6.44 15.98
CA GLY A 268 -16.98 -4.99 15.91
C GLY A 268 -18.34 -4.29 15.67
N LEU A 269 -19.12 -4.80 14.71
CA LEU A 269 -20.46 -4.26 14.39
C LEU A 269 -21.42 -4.37 15.58
N ILE A 270 -21.40 -5.51 16.29
CA ILE A 270 -22.19 -5.72 17.52
C ILE A 270 -21.80 -4.71 18.60
N GLY A 271 -20.50 -4.39 18.71
CA GLY A 271 -20.03 -3.32 19.60
C GLY A 271 -20.64 -1.96 19.29
N VAL A 272 -20.77 -1.61 18.01
CA VAL A 272 -21.43 -0.37 17.57
C VAL A 272 -22.93 -0.39 17.90
N ALA A 273 -23.60 -1.52 17.69
CA ALA A 273 -25.02 -1.68 18.03
C ALA A 273 -25.27 -1.47 19.52
N PHE A 274 -24.44 -2.05 20.40
CA PHE A 274 -24.53 -1.80 21.83
C PHE A 274 -24.27 -0.35 22.19
N PHE A 275 -23.28 0.30 21.58
CA PHE A 275 -23.01 1.72 21.83
C PHE A 275 -24.23 2.60 21.51
N LEU A 276 -24.85 2.41 20.34
CA LEU A 276 -26.05 3.16 19.95
C LEU A 276 -27.23 2.87 20.90
N LEU A 277 -27.41 1.61 21.31
CA LEU A 277 -28.42 1.24 22.29
C LEU A 277 -28.19 1.96 23.63
N ILE A 278 -26.94 2.00 24.11
CA ILE A 278 -26.58 2.68 25.37
C ILE A 278 -26.86 4.18 25.27
N VAL A 279 -26.48 4.82 24.15
CA VAL A 279 -26.80 6.24 23.90
C VAL A 279 -28.32 6.45 23.94
N GLY A 280 -29.10 5.61 23.26
CA GLY A 280 -30.56 5.67 23.28
C GLY A 280 -31.15 5.53 24.70
N ILE A 281 -30.66 4.59 25.50
CA ILE A 281 -31.08 4.39 26.90
C ILE A 281 -30.76 5.64 27.73
N VAL A 282 -29.55 6.18 27.63
CA VAL A 282 -29.13 7.34 28.43
C VAL A 282 -29.99 8.58 28.12
N PHE A 283 -30.29 8.82 26.84
CA PHE A 283 -31.17 9.91 26.42
C PHE A 283 -32.63 9.69 26.83
N THR A 284 -33.09 8.44 26.87
CA THR A 284 -34.44 8.09 27.32
C THR A 284 -34.59 8.30 28.82
N LEU A 285 -33.55 8.01 29.60
CA LEU A 285 -33.51 8.21 31.06
C LEU A 285 -33.25 9.66 31.45
N ASN A 286 -32.60 10.46 30.60
CA ASN A 286 -32.41 11.89 30.79
C ASN A 286 -32.67 12.66 29.49
N THR A 287 -33.92 13.08 29.29
CA THR A 287 -34.34 13.86 28.12
C THR A 287 -33.77 15.29 28.11
N ASN A 288 -33.35 15.81 29.28
CA ASN A 288 -32.76 17.14 29.43
C ASN A 288 -31.23 17.14 29.34
N LEU A 289 -30.60 16.00 29.06
CA LEU A 289 -29.14 15.84 29.08
C LEU A 289 -28.40 16.90 28.24
N LEU A 290 -28.92 17.25 27.06
CA LEU A 290 -28.29 18.26 26.20
C LEU A 290 -28.38 19.68 26.79
N ASN A 291 -29.49 19.99 27.47
CA ASN A 291 -29.66 21.28 28.13
C ASN A 291 -28.75 21.37 29.35
N ASP A 292 -28.65 20.30 30.15
CA ASP A 292 -27.74 20.22 31.28
C ASP A 292 -26.27 20.40 30.85
N LEU A 293 -25.87 19.76 29.74
CA LEU A 293 -24.53 19.89 29.15
C LEU A 293 -24.24 21.31 28.68
N ARG A 294 -25.19 21.94 27.98
CA ARG A 294 -25.05 23.33 27.54
C ARG A 294 -24.89 24.26 28.74
N PHE A 295 -25.77 24.15 29.73
CA PHE A 295 -25.71 24.95 30.94
C PHE A 295 -24.38 24.76 31.70
N TRP A 296 -23.92 23.52 31.83
CA TRP A 296 -22.64 23.25 32.46
C TRP A 296 -21.47 23.84 31.69
N SER A 297 -21.51 23.83 30.35
CA SER A 297 -20.47 24.48 29.54
C SER A 297 -20.41 25.99 29.79
N ASP A 298 -21.56 26.66 29.90
CA ASP A 298 -21.62 28.09 30.22
C ASP A 298 -21.02 28.37 31.61
N LEU A 299 -21.28 27.50 32.59
CA LEU A 299 -20.70 27.60 33.94
C LEU A 299 -19.17 27.47 33.95
N ILE A 300 -18.61 26.58 33.13
CA ILE A 300 -17.15 26.41 33.01
C ILE A 300 -16.53 27.67 32.40
N VAL A 301 -17.15 28.24 31.36
CA VAL A 301 -16.67 29.47 30.73
C VAL A 301 -16.67 30.63 31.73
N ALA A 302 -17.69 30.71 32.59
CA ALA A 302 -17.82 31.79 33.57
C ALA A 302 -16.90 31.64 34.80
N ASN A 303 -16.71 30.42 35.32
CA ASN A 303 -16.07 30.19 36.63
C ASN A 303 -14.75 29.41 36.56
N GLY A 304 -14.30 29.06 35.35
CA GLY A 304 -13.08 28.29 35.12
C GLY A 304 -13.28 26.77 35.14
N LEU A 305 -12.17 26.06 34.95
CA LEU A 305 -12.13 24.60 34.98
C LEU A 305 -12.36 24.13 36.44
N PHE A 306 -13.04 22.99 36.63
CA PHE A 306 -13.41 22.38 37.93
C PHE A 306 -14.77 22.76 38.55
N VAL A 307 -15.68 23.39 37.80
CA VAL A 307 -17.09 23.51 38.23
C VAL A 307 -17.77 22.14 38.25
N ARG A 308 -18.45 21.81 39.36
CA ARG A 308 -19.21 20.56 39.52
C ARG A 308 -20.32 20.47 38.46
N PRO A 309 -20.40 19.37 37.69
CA PRO A 309 -21.50 19.16 36.77
C PRO A 309 -22.86 19.07 37.49
N PRO A 310 -23.95 19.49 36.83
CA PRO A 310 -25.32 19.18 37.24
C PRO A 310 -25.52 17.70 37.55
N ASP A 311 -26.35 17.39 38.55
CA ASP A 311 -26.57 16.00 39.00
C ASP A 311 -27.16 15.12 37.87
N GLY A 312 -27.89 15.71 36.92
CA GLY A 312 -28.37 15.02 35.71
C GLY A 312 -27.25 14.47 34.83
N ILE A 313 -26.19 15.25 34.59
CA ILE A 313 -25.00 14.79 33.84
C ILE A 313 -24.26 13.71 34.62
N ILE A 314 -24.13 13.87 35.94
CA ILE A 314 -23.44 12.89 36.78
C ILE A 314 -24.19 11.55 36.74
N ALA A 315 -25.52 11.56 36.91
CA ALA A 315 -26.36 10.37 36.86
C ALA A 315 -26.30 9.69 35.47
N SER A 316 -26.44 10.47 34.39
CA SER A 316 -26.31 9.97 33.02
C SER A 316 -24.92 9.37 32.75
N GLY A 317 -23.85 10.00 33.26
CA GLY A 317 -22.48 9.51 33.15
C GLY A 317 -22.27 8.16 33.85
N ILE A 318 -22.81 7.98 35.07
CA ILE A 318 -22.73 6.71 35.82
C ILE A 318 -23.36 5.57 35.00
N ILE A 319 -24.56 5.79 34.46
CA ILE A 319 -25.28 4.80 33.66
C ILE A 319 -24.54 4.51 32.36
N PHE A 320 -24.10 5.56 31.66
CA PHE A 320 -23.38 5.45 30.39
C PHE A 320 -22.10 4.62 30.55
N PHE A 321 -21.22 5.00 31.48
CA PHE A 321 -19.97 4.27 31.70
C PHE A 321 -20.20 2.86 32.27
N GLY A 322 -21.22 2.68 33.11
CA GLY A 322 -21.61 1.37 33.63
C GLY A 322 -22.02 0.40 32.52
N LEU A 323 -22.93 0.82 31.64
CA LEU A 323 -23.39 0.01 30.51
C LEU A 323 -22.29 -0.19 29.46
N LEU A 324 -21.45 0.82 29.21
CA LEU A 324 -20.32 0.71 28.29
C LEU A 324 -19.28 -0.29 28.81
N GLY A 325 -19.04 -0.31 30.12
CA GLY A 325 -18.24 -1.31 30.80
C GLY A 325 -18.78 -2.72 30.56
N LEU A 326 -20.07 -2.94 30.84
CA LEU A 326 -20.73 -4.23 30.68
C LEU A 326 -20.73 -4.73 29.22
N SER A 327 -20.98 -3.83 28.26
CA SER A 327 -20.92 -4.13 26.82
C SER A 327 -19.53 -4.59 26.37
N ASN A 328 -18.47 -4.00 26.93
CA ASN A 328 -17.10 -4.43 26.63
C ASN A 328 -16.80 -5.86 27.12
N PHE A 329 -17.39 -6.32 28.23
CA PHE A 329 -17.28 -7.72 28.64
C PHE A 329 -18.06 -8.66 27.71
N LEU A 330 -19.27 -8.28 27.30
CA LEU A 330 -20.07 -9.03 26.33
C LEU A 330 -19.33 -9.21 24.99
N THR A 331 -18.81 -8.10 24.44
CA THR A 331 -18.04 -8.14 23.19
C THR A 331 -16.71 -8.87 23.34
N SER A 332 -16.05 -8.81 24.50
CA SER A 332 -14.87 -9.63 24.79
C SER A 332 -15.17 -11.12 24.79
N GLY A 333 -16.24 -11.54 25.49
CA GLY A 333 -16.68 -12.93 25.53
C GLY A 333 -16.98 -13.46 24.13
N LEU A 334 -17.69 -12.67 23.33
CA LEU A 334 -18.00 -13.02 21.95
C LEU A 334 -16.74 -13.12 21.07
N ARG A 335 -15.78 -12.21 21.24
CA ARG A 335 -14.51 -12.23 20.50
C ARG A 335 -13.63 -13.42 20.88
N TRP A 336 -13.67 -13.81 22.16
CA TRP A 336 -12.98 -14.99 22.65
C TRP A 336 -13.57 -16.28 22.06
N THR A 337 -14.90 -16.39 22.00
CA THR A 337 -15.59 -17.59 21.51
C THR A 337 -15.60 -17.71 19.99
N LEU A 338 -15.82 -16.62 19.25
CA LEU A 338 -15.93 -16.64 17.79
C LEU A 338 -14.59 -16.53 17.06
N ASP A 339 -13.77 -15.53 17.42
CA ASP A 339 -12.56 -15.20 16.63
C ASP A 339 -11.29 -15.87 17.19
N ARG A 340 -11.40 -16.54 18.34
CA ARG A 340 -10.27 -17.12 19.11
C ARG A 340 -9.13 -16.12 19.37
N SER A 341 -9.42 -14.81 19.26
CA SER A 341 -8.42 -13.74 19.30
C SER A 341 -8.20 -13.29 20.75
N ARG A 342 -7.36 -14.04 21.47
CA ARG A 342 -7.07 -13.84 22.90
C ARG A 342 -6.59 -12.41 23.23
N PHE A 343 -5.85 -11.78 22.33
CA PHE A 343 -5.33 -10.43 22.53
C PHE A 343 -6.38 -9.33 22.34
N GLY A 344 -7.29 -9.49 21.35
CA GLY A 344 -8.41 -8.58 21.16
C GLY A 344 -9.43 -8.67 22.30
N ALA A 345 -9.66 -9.87 22.82
CA ALA A 345 -10.51 -10.08 23.99
C ALA A 345 -9.96 -9.41 25.26
N LEU A 346 -8.63 -9.48 25.48
CA LEU A 346 -7.97 -8.84 26.62
C LEU A 346 -8.15 -7.31 26.61
N ALA A 347 -7.97 -6.66 25.46
CA ALA A 347 -8.17 -5.22 25.33
C ALA A 347 -9.58 -4.80 25.77
N ARG A 348 -10.59 -5.57 25.37
CA ARG A 348 -12.00 -5.32 25.73
C ARG A 348 -12.27 -5.54 27.21
N VAL A 349 -11.67 -6.55 27.83
CA VAL A 349 -11.78 -6.77 29.29
C VAL A 349 -11.20 -5.58 30.05
N LEU A 350 -9.98 -5.14 29.71
CA LEU A 350 -9.34 -4.00 30.36
C LEU A 350 -10.14 -2.71 30.18
N ALA A 351 -10.67 -2.46 28.98
CA ALA A 351 -11.57 -1.35 28.73
C ALA A 351 -12.85 -1.45 29.58
N GLY A 352 -13.45 -2.64 29.67
CA GLY A 352 -14.63 -2.90 30.50
C GLY A 352 -14.40 -2.58 31.96
N VAL A 353 -13.30 -3.07 32.55
CA VAL A 353 -12.90 -2.73 33.93
C VAL A 353 -12.65 -1.23 34.07
N GLY A 354 -11.99 -0.61 33.08
CA GLY A 354 -11.71 0.83 33.07
C GLY A 354 -12.99 1.67 33.15
N PHE A 355 -14.00 1.36 32.34
CA PHE A 355 -15.28 2.06 32.35
C PHE A 355 -16.11 1.78 33.62
N LEU A 356 -16.11 0.54 34.14
CA LEU A 356 -16.77 0.24 35.42
C LEU A 356 -16.11 0.99 36.59
N SER A 357 -14.77 1.10 36.58
CA SER A 357 -14.05 1.88 37.59
C SER A 357 -14.41 3.37 37.51
N LEU A 358 -14.55 3.92 36.30
CA LEU A 358 -14.99 5.30 36.10
C LEU A 358 -16.42 5.51 36.58
N ALA A 359 -17.33 4.57 36.28
CA ALA A 359 -18.71 4.61 36.75
C ALA A 359 -18.76 4.60 38.29
N PHE A 360 -17.97 3.74 38.93
CA PHE A 360 -17.87 3.67 40.39
C PHE A 360 -17.29 4.97 41.00
N LEU A 361 -16.22 5.52 40.43
CA LEU A 361 -15.64 6.77 40.90
C LEU A 361 -16.61 7.95 40.70
N THR A 362 -17.35 7.97 39.60
CA THR A 362 -18.39 8.98 39.32
C THR A 362 -19.55 8.86 40.31
N TRP A 363 -19.93 7.63 40.69
CA TRP A 363 -20.91 7.40 41.76
C TRP A 363 -20.41 7.87 43.13
N ARG A 364 -19.15 7.60 43.46
CA ARG A 364 -18.53 8.14 44.69
C ARG A 364 -18.48 9.67 44.69
N TYR A 365 -18.26 10.27 43.52
CA TYR A 365 -18.29 11.72 43.32
C TYR A 365 -19.71 12.29 43.46
N SER A 366 -20.74 11.58 43.00
CA SER A 366 -22.14 12.00 43.19
C SER A 366 -22.51 12.08 44.68
N LEU A 367 -22.03 11.11 45.47
CA LEU A 367 -22.17 11.07 46.93
C LEU A 367 -21.28 12.08 47.67
N ARG A 368 -20.51 12.91 46.94
CA ARG A 368 -19.55 13.89 47.49
C ARG A 368 -18.47 13.26 48.39
N ALA A 369 -18.24 11.95 48.25
CA ALA A 369 -17.22 11.22 49.01
C ALA A 369 -15.81 11.43 48.44
N VAL A 370 -15.70 11.90 47.20
CA VAL A 370 -14.43 12.19 46.50
C VAL A 370 -14.56 13.47 45.68
N SER A 371 -13.46 14.18 45.45
CA SER A 371 -13.41 15.36 44.56
C SER A 371 -13.27 14.95 43.09
N GLY A 372 -13.63 15.85 42.17
CA GLY A 372 -13.51 15.59 40.72
C GLY A 372 -12.04 15.39 40.29
N SER A 373 -11.12 16.13 40.87
CA SER A 373 -9.67 15.96 40.65
C SER A 373 -9.17 14.59 41.12
N LEU A 374 -9.71 14.08 42.23
CA LEU A 374 -9.38 12.74 42.72
C LEU A 374 -9.91 11.66 41.78
N VAL A 375 -11.13 11.82 41.24
CA VAL A 375 -11.67 10.91 40.22
C VAL A 375 -10.74 10.85 39.01
N ILE A 376 -10.34 12.00 38.46
CA ILE A 376 -9.47 12.06 37.27
C ILE A 376 -8.12 11.39 37.56
N SER A 377 -7.45 11.78 38.65
CA SER A 377 -6.12 11.24 38.97
C SER A 377 -6.12 9.74 39.22
N VAL A 378 -7.07 9.22 40.00
CA VAL A 378 -7.19 7.78 40.27
C VAL A 378 -7.51 7.03 38.98
N TRP A 379 -8.43 7.55 38.16
CA TRP A 379 -8.78 6.90 36.90
C TRP A 379 -7.61 6.88 35.90
N THR A 380 -6.85 7.97 35.79
CA THR A 380 -5.64 8.02 34.96
C THR A 380 -4.60 6.99 35.43
N ALA A 381 -4.42 6.81 36.74
CA ALA A 381 -3.53 5.78 37.28
C ALA A 381 -4.00 4.34 36.93
N ILE A 382 -5.31 4.08 36.99
CA ILE A 382 -5.90 2.81 36.57
C ILE A 382 -5.64 2.56 35.08
N LEU A 383 -5.88 3.56 34.21
CA LEU A 383 -5.61 3.44 32.77
C LEU A 383 -4.13 3.20 32.47
N GLY A 384 -3.23 3.93 33.12
CA GLY A 384 -1.79 3.72 32.98
C GLY A 384 -1.37 2.30 33.37
N THR A 385 -1.92 1.79 34.47
CA THR A 385 -1.68 0.41 34.92
C THR A 385 -2.17 -0.61 33.88
N PHE A 386 -3.37 -0.43 33.34
CA PHE A 386 -3.91 -1.31 32.29
C PHE A 386 -3.13 -1.24 30.99
N LEU A 387 -2.65 -0.06 30.60
CA LEU A 387 -1.80 0.10 29.42
C LEU A 387 -0.49 -0.68 29.59
N VAL A 388 0.17 -0.57 30.74
CA VAL A 388 1.39 -1.33 31.05
C VAL A 388 1.13 -2.84 31.00
N ILE A 389 0.05 -3.31 31.64
CA ILE A 389 -0.34 -4.73 31.60
C ILE A 389 -0.59 -5.19 30.17
N TYR A 390 -1.32 -4.41 29.38
CA TYR A 390 -1.64 -4.74 27.99
C TYR A 390 -0.38 -4.86 27.13
N ILE A 391 0.54 -3.89 27.23
CA ILE A 391 1.81 -3.91 26.50
C ILE A 391 2.67 -5.09 26.95
N ALA A 392 2.81 -5.33 28.25
CA ALA A 392 3.61 -6.43 28.80
C ALA A 392 3.10 -7.80 28.30
N VAL A 393 1.79 -8.02 28.32
CA VAL A 393 1.18 -9.24 27.79
C VAL A 393 1.37 -9.35 26.28
N GLY A 394 1.26 -8.24 25.54
CA GLY A 394 1.52 -8.20 24.10
C GLY A 394 2.94 -8.62 23.76
N LEU A 395 3.94 -8.03 24.44
CA LEU A 395 5.35 -8.36 24.27
C LEU A 395 5.66 -9.80 24.64
N TYR A 396 5.08 -10.31 25.73
CA TYR A 396 5.20 -11.73 26.12
C TYR A 396 4.72 -12.66 25.00
N TRP A 397 3.55 -12.38 24.43
CA TRP A 397 2.97 -13.18 23.35
C TRP A 397 3.78 -13.12 22.05
N VAL A 398 4.34 -11.96 21.70
CA VAL A 398 5.24 -11.82 20.55
C VAL A 398 6.53 -12.63 20.75
N ARG A 399 7.10 -12.60 21.97
CA ARG A 399 8.31 -13.35 22.31
C ARG A 399 8.06 -14.87 22.33
N ALA A 400 6.93 -15.31 22.87
CA ALA A 400 6.55 -16.72 22.94
C ALA A 400 6.28 -17.36 21.56
N ARG A 401 5.99 -16.55 20.53
CA ARG A 401 5.81 -17.02 19.14
C ARG A 401 7.09 -17.07 18.32
N ARG A 402 8.26 -16.70 18.87
CA ARG A 402 9.53 -16.91 18.16
C ARG A 402 9.79 -18.42 18.07
N PRO A 403 9.89 -19.01 16.87
CA PRO A 403 10.32 -20.40 16.75
C PRO A 403 11.71 -20.55 17.36
N ALA A 404 11.94 -21.66 18.05
CA ALA A 404 13.26 -21.98 18.59
C ALA A 404 14.31 -21.92 17.46
N PRO A 405 15.52 -21.41 17.72
CA PRO A 405 16.58 -21.40 16.70
C PRO A 405 16.87 -22.85 16.27
N THR A 406 16.51 -23.18 15.04
CA THR A 406 16.92 -24.40 14.35
C THR A 406 18.42 -24.31 14.11
N GLY A 407 19.22 -24.85 15.04
CA GLY A 407 20.68 -24.76 14.88
C GLY A 407 21.50 -25.29 16.05
N ALA A 408 21.27 -26.52 16.49
CA ALA A 408 22.31 -27.30 17.15
C ALA A 408 22.71 -28.43 16.20
N ARG A 409 23.67 -28.16 15.30
CA ARG A 409 24.38 -29.23 14.60
C ARG A 409 25.18 -30.01 15.64
N VAL A 410 24.77 -31.25 15.87
CA VAL A 410 25.56 -32.24 16.60
C VAL A 410 26.88 -32.44 15.85
N PRO A 411 28.07 -32.28 16.48
CA PRO A 411 29.31 -32.65 15.84
C PRO A 411 29.39 -34.17 15.77
N THR A 412 29.41 -34.70 14.55
CA THR A 412 29.79 -36.09 14.29
C THR A 412 31.27 -36.24 14.62
N SER A 413 31.58 -36.78 15.79
CA SER A 413 32.91 -37.31 16.10
C SER A 413 33.06 -38.70 15.46
N ARG A 414 33.99 -38.83 14.51
CA ARG A 414 34.71 -40.08 14.24
C ARG A 414 36.08 -39.73 13.65
N PRO A 415 37.18 -40.22 14.24
CA PRO A 415 38.25 -40.80 13.44
C PRO A 415 37.85 -42.19 12.92
#